data_AF-A0A7C3A4U2-F1
#
_entry.id   AF-A0A7C3A4U2-F1
#
_cell.length_a   1.000
_cell.length_b   1.000
_cell.length_c   1.000
_cell.angle_alpha   90.00
_cell.angle_beta   90.00
_cell.angle_gamma   90.00
#
_symmetry.space_group_name_H-M   'P 1'
#
loop_
_entity.id
_entity.type
_entity.pdbx_description
1 polymer ?
#
loop_
_entity_poly.entity_id
_entity_poly.type
_entity_poly.pdbx_seq_one_letter_code
_entity_poly.pdbx_strand_id
1 'polypeptide(L)'
;MRMKSNGMHIIKSFFEDPLSFVEFEGVQEHEGVAVIPFVLKGEPIDFICVNEAEDKGLIEVVETGSVGQLVVVNKSKRRVLIPFGVTVHGGKQDRTIWEPVLLPARKEHAIPLAERMGMVEVPARCVEAQRWHGGTRFKSVNKLNPQLSVASMTSQGALWSAIEEFNVDVGVPREVAPTRSYIQIMRSIQGGIDRLVKAFRSVEDQCGVAVFIKGEFVGAEFYGNTKAWTAMSGEVLRAFATEAIRTRTKNVKEETEGSYRETLLNLLKNAEVNISVRRGVALGEVAEFTSKKHRLRGIALTHEGKIVQFYIAAAKGEPKRRFFREIQRGILQLPATTSEPPPINIDNITDIT
;
A
#
# COMPACT_ATOMS: atom_id res chain seq x y z
N MET A 1 24.94 -15.70 20.49
CA MET A 1 24.25 -14.43 20.82
C MET A 1 23.41 -14.03 19.61
N ARG A 2 22.07 -14.09 19.67
CA ARG A 2 21.22 -13.62 18.54
C ARG A 2 21.40 -12.10 18.43
N MET A 3 22.05 -11.61 17.38
CA MET A 3 22.01 -10.17 17.04
C MET A 3 20.54 -9.77 16.95
N LYS A 4 20.11 -8.81 17.77
CA LYS A 4 18.76 -8.22 17.65
C LYS A 4 18.66 -7.65 16.23
N SER A 5 17.53 -7.91 15.55
CA SER A 5 17.27 -7.33 14.23
C SER A 5 17.39 -5.80 14.29
N ASN A 6 18.23 -5.22 13.43
CA ASN A 6 18.44 -3.77 13.36
C ASN A 6 17.12 -3.06 13.03
N GLY A 7 16.31 -3.63 12.13
CA GLY A 7 14.97 -3.13 11.81
C GLY A 7 14.06 -3.00 13.02
N MET A 8 14.07 -3.97 13.94
CA MET A 8 13.24 -3.89 15.15
C MET A 8 13.63 -2.70 16.04
N HIS A 9 14.93 -2.45 16.19
CA HIS A 9 15.41 -1.32 16.97
C HIS A 9 15.00 0.01 16.33
N ILE A 10 15.22 0.17 15.02
CA ILE A 10 14.88 1.39 14.27
C ILE A 10 13.39 1.73 14.42
N ILE A 11 12.50 0.74 14.26
CA ILE A 11 11.05 0.98 14.36
C ILE A 11 10.64 1.30 15.80
N LYS A 12 11.24 0.67 16.82
CA LYS A 12 10.99 1.06 18.21
C LYS A 12 11.41 2.50 18.49
N SER A 13 12.61 2.89 18.06
CA SER A 13 13.11 4.26 18.20
C SER A 13 12.20 5.27 17.50
N PHE A 14 11.65 4.91 16.32
CA PHE A 14 10.67 5.78 15.64
C PHE A 14 9.41 6.01 16.49
N PHE A 15 8.86 4.98 17.13
CA PHE A 15 7.68 5.18 18.00
C PHE A 15 8.03 5.92 19.30
N GLU A 16 9.22 5.71 19.87
CA GLU A 16 9.68 6.41 21.08
C GLU A 16 9.91 7.90 20.83
N ASP A 17 10.55 8.25 19.72
CA ASP A 17 10.81 9.63 19.32
C ASP A 17 10.68 9.86 17.81
N PRO A 18 9.44 10.03 17.29
CA PRO A 18 9.21 10.26 15.86
C PRO A 18 9.94 11.49 15.33
N LEU A 19 10.15 12.50 16.19
CA LEU A 19 10.77 13.78 15.83
C LEU A 19 12.28 13.70 15.64
N SER A 20 12.91 12.55 15.96
CA SER A 20 14.29 12.25 15.58
C SER A 20 14.42 11.80 14.12
N PHE A 21 13.31 11.40 13.48
CA PHE A 21 13.28 10.90 12.09
C PHE A 21 12.63 11.88 11.12
N VAL A 22 11.56 12.57 11.55
CA VAL A 22 10.81 13.50 10.69
C VAL A 22 10.35 14.72 11.46
N GLU A 23 10.30 15.88 10.79
CA GLU A 23 9.64 17.09 11.30
C GLU A 23 8.19 17.14 10.83
N PHE A 24 7.31 17.69 11.68
CA PHE A 24 5.89 17.88 11.37
C PHE A 24 5.63 19.32 10.93
N GLU A 25 5.38 19.50 9.64
CA GLU A 25 5.18 20.81 9.00
C GLU A 25 3.76 21.34 9.13
N GLY A 26 3.53 22.55 8.61
CA GLY A 26 2.26 23.31 8.68
C GLY A 26 1.04 22.44 8.36
N VAL A 27 0.06 22.36 9.27
CA VAL A 27 -1.19 21.63 9.01
C VAL A 27 -1.96 22.35 7.90
N GLN A 28 -2.41 21.59 6.91
CA GLN A 28 -3.28 22.08 5.84
C GLN A 28 -4.64 21.42 5.95
N GLU A 29 -5.72 22.19 5.91
CA GLU A 29 -7.08 21.69 6.08
C GLU A 29 -7.98 22.03 4.90
N HIS A 30 -8.78 21.06 4.45
CA HIS A 30 -9.77 21.27 3.41
C HIS A 30 -10.88 20.20 3.47
N GLU A 31 -12.15 20.62 3.42
CA GLU A 31 -13.32 19.72 3.44
C GLU A 31 -13.29 18.65 4.55
N GLY A 32 -12.86 19.02 5.76
CA GLY A 32 -12.76 18.10 6.89
C GLY A 32 -11.61 17.09 6.78
N VAL A 33 -10.65 17.32 5.88
CA VAL A 33 -9.40 16.57 5.79
C VAL A 33 -8.26 17.47 6.25
N ALA A 34 -7.48 17.00 7.22
CA ALA A 34 -6.27 17.67 7.67
C ALA A 34 -5.03 16.86 7.27
N VAL A 35 -4.03 17.54 6.73
CA VAL A 35 -2.80 17.00 6.20
C VAL A 35 -1.63 17.62 6.96
N ILE A 36 -0.78 16.77 7.54
CA ILE A 36 0.47 17.18 8.19
C ILE A 36 1.62 16.71 7.30
N PRO A 37 2.30 17.60 6.56
CA PRO A 37 3.47 17.23 5.79
C PRO A 37 4.62 16.80 6.73
N PHE A 38 5.41 15.82 6.29
CA PHE A 38 6.63 15.42 6.99
C PHE A 38 7.86 15.81 6.20
N VAL A 39 8.87 16.33 6.89
CA VAL A 39 10.20 16.61 6.33
C VAL A 39 11.21 15.66 6.95
N LEU A 40 12.09 15.09 6.13
CA LEU A 40 13.04 14.07 6.59
C LEU A 40 14.14 14.70 7.44
N LYS A 41 14.49 14.06 8.57
CA LYS A 41 15.72 14.36 9.29
C LYS A 41 16.85 13.41 8.92
N GLY A 42 18.04 13.99 8.75
CA GLY A 42 19.26 13.25 8.46
C GLY A 42 19.41 12.88 6.98
N GLU A 43 20.45 12.09 6.71
CA GLU A 43 20.85 11.78 5.35
C GLU A 43 19.83 10.86 4.64
N PRO A 44 19.41 11.18 3.40
CA PRO A 44 18.52 10.31 2.63
C PRO A 44 19.16 8.97 2.27
N ILE A 45 18.34 8.00 1.88
CA ILE A 45 18.78 6.73 1.27
C ILE A 45 18.63 6.86 -0.26
N ASP A 46 19.64 6.43 -1.02
CA ASP A 46 19.55 6.44 -2.48
C ASP A 46 18.70 5.30 -3.05
N PHE A 47 17.55 5.64 -3.62
CA PHE A 47 16.69 4.77 -4.43
C PHE A 47 15.73 5.62 -5.29
N ILE A 48 15.10 5.00 -6.29
CA ILE A 48 13.94 5.56 -7.03
C ILE A 48 12.68 4.76 -6.73
N CYS A 49 11.51 5.34 -6.98
CA CYS A 49 10.24 4.61 -6.86
C CYS A 49 9.87 3.89 -8.16
N VAL A 50 8.97 2.90 -8.02
CA VAL A 50 8.46 2.08 -9.12
C VAL A 50 7.93 2.92 -10.29
N ASN A 51 7.19 4.00 -10.02
CA ASN A 51 6.66 4.87 -11.05
C ASN A 51 7.74 5.60 -11.85
N GLU A 52 8.75 6.18 -11.18
CA GLU A 52 9.90 6.80 -11.86
C GLU A 52 10.66 5.77 -12.71
N ALA A 53 10.81 4.54 -12.20
CA ALA A 53 11.44 3.46 -12.95
C ALA A 53 10.59 3.00 -14.15
N GLU A 54 9.26 2.92 -14.00
CA GLU A 54 8.32 2.53 -15.06
C GLU A 54 8.27 3.56 -16.19
N ASP A 55 8.22 4.85 -15.85
CA ASP A 55 8.24 5.97 -16.80
C ASP A 55 9.51 5.96 -17.66
N LYS A 56 10.61 5.49 -17.09
CA LYS A 56 11.91 5.34 -17.77
C LYS A 56 12.09 3.98 -18.46
N GLY A 57 11.12 3.08 -18.38
CA GLY A 57 11.22 1.72 -18.92
C GLY A 57 12.28 0.84 -18.23
N LEU A 58 12.63 1.16 -16.98
CA LEU A 58 13.71 0.52 -16.21
C LEU A 58 13.22 -0.56 -15.24
N ILE A 59 11.93 -0.84 -15.20
CA ILE A 59 11.35 -1.92 -14.40
C ILE A 59 10.24 -2.62 -15.17
N GLU A 60 10.11 -3.93 -14.96
CA GLU A 60 9.01 -4.72 -15.49
C GLU A 60 8.37 -5.54 -14.36
N VAL A 61 7.05 -5.58 -14.36
CA VAL A 61 6.25 -6.44 -13.49
C VAL A 61 5.55 -7.46 -14.38
N VAL A 62 5.76 -8.74 -14.12
CA VAL A 62 5.26 -9.83 -14.95
C VAL A 62 4.49 -10.87 -14.14
N GLU A 63 3.48 -11.42 -14.77
CA GLU A 63 2.63 -12.49 -14.26
C GLU A 63 3.45 -13.77 -14.06
N THR A 64 3.06 -14.56 -13.07
CA THR A 64 3.63 -15.88 -12.82
C THR A 64 2.58 -16.97 -13.04
N GLY A 65 2.95 -18.23 -12.83
CA GLY A 65 1.98 -19.32 -12.73
C GLY A 65 1.13 -19.29 -11.44
N SER A 66 1.50 -18.45 -10.47
CA SER A 66 0.89 -18.36 -9.14
C SER A 66 0.18 -17.03 -8.95
N VAL A 67 -1.13 -17.07 -8.70
CA VAL A 67 -1.99 -15.87 -8.54
C VAL A 67 -1.48 -14.95 -7.42
N GLY A 68 -0.88 -15.50 -6.37
CA GLY A 68 -0.38 -14.78 -5.20
C GLY A 68 1.03 -14.19 -5.36
N GLN A 69 1.65 -14.29 -6.54
CA GLN A 69 3.02 -13.85 -6.77
C GLN A 69 3.16 -13.18 -8.14
N LEU A 70 3.99 -12.13 -8.18
CA LEU A 70 4.47 -11.52 -9.41
C LEU A 70 5.99 -11.62 -9.45
N VAL A 71 6.58 -11.56 -10.63
CA VAL A 71 8.02 -11.36 -10.79
C VAL A 71 8.26 -9.92 -11.18
N VAL A 72 9.25 -9.29 -10.54
CA VAL A 72 9.67 -7.94 -10.85
C VAL A 72 11.12 -7.94 -11.30
N VAL A 73 11.42 -7.21 -12.37
CA VAL A 73 12.74 -7.13 -12.99
C VAL A 73 13.24 -5.69 -12.92
N ASN A 74 14.24 -5.42 -12.07
CA ASN A 74 14.88 -4.11 -12.03
C ASN A 74 16.02 -4.02 -13.07
N LYS A 75 15.81 -3.25 -14.13
CA LYS A 75 16.79 -3.00 -15.20
C LYS A 75 17.67 -1.78 -14.92
N SER A 76 17.36 -0.99 -13.89
CA SER A 76 18.10 0.22 -13.55
C SER A 76 19.43 -0.07 -12.85
N LYS A 77 20.37 0.87 -12.93
CA LYS A 77 21.61 0.87 -12.12
C LYS A 77 21.39 1.39 -10.69
N ARG A 78 20.14 1.66 -10.29
CA ARG A 78 19.76 2.17 -8.97
C ARG A 78 18.87 1.16 -8.26
N ARG A 79 18.76 1.29 -6.94
CA ARG A 79 17.76 0.53 -6.18
C ARG A 79 16.37 1.08 -6.54
N VAL A 80 15.39 0.19 -6.65
CA VAL A 80 13.99 0.58 -6.94
C VAL A 80 13.10 0.14 -5.80
N LEU A 81 12.39 1.08 -5.20
CA LEU A 81 11.35 0.81 -4.21
C LEU A 81 10.01 0.59 -4.92
N ILE A 82 9.37 -0.54 -4.64
CA ILE A 82 7.93 -0.71 -4.80
C ILE A 82 7.31 -0.43 -3.42
N PRO A 83 6.62 0.71 -3.25
CA PRO A 83 6.00 1.04 -1.98
C PRO A 83 4.88 0.06 -1.62
N PHE A 84 4.64 -0.11 -0.31
CA PHE A 84 3.53 -0.91 0.18
C PHE A 84 2.19 -0.45 -0.43
N GLY A 85 1.36 -1.42 -0.83
CA GLY A 85 -0.01 -1.16 -1.27
C GLY A 85 -0.13 -0.56 -2.67
N VAL A 86 0.94 -0.52 -3.46
CA VAL A 86 0.84 -0.20 -4.90
C VAL A 86 -0.03 -1.25 -5.58
N THR A 87 -0.95 -0.79 -6.42
CA THR A 87 -1.76 -1.61 -7.30
C THR A 87 -1.19 -1.57 -8.71
N VAL A 88 -1.26 -2.72 -9.37
CA VAL A 88 -0.77 -2.92 -10.71
C VAL A 88 -1.89 -3.45 -11.60
N HIS A 89 -2.08 -2.81 -12.75
CA HIS A 89 -3.08 -3.16 -13.75
C HIS A 89 -2.46 -4.01 -14.84
N GLY A 90 -3.15 -5.07 -15.26
CA GLY A 90 -2.68 -6.01 -16.28
C GLY A 90 -2.87 -7.46 -15.87
N GLY A 91 -2.03 -8.35 -16.39
CA GLY A 91 -2.10 -9.78 -16.05
C GLY A 91 -3.45 -10.42 -16.33
N LYS A 92 -3.72 -11.54 -15.67
CA LYS A 92 -5.04 -12.19 -15.70
C LYS A 92 -6.06 -11.47 -14.80
N GLN A 93 -5.60 -10.84 -13.73
CA GLN A 93 -6.41 -9.98 -12.86
C GLN A 93 -5.53 -8.92 -12.20
N ASP A 94 -6.13 -7.79 -11.86
CA ASP A 94 -5.39 -6.71 -11.21
C ASP A 94 -4.85 -7.15 -9.85
N ARG A 95 -3.67 -6.62 -9.49
CA ARG A 95 -2.96 -7.00 -8.25
C ARG A 95 -2.64 -5.80 -7.38
N THR A 96 -2.38 -6.06 -6.11
CA THR A 96 -1.62 -5.18 -5.22
C THR A 96 -0.39 -5.91 -4.72
N ILE A 97 0.74 -5.21 -4.66
CA ILE A 97 1.94 -5.68 -3.99
C ILE A 97 1.80 -5.25 -2.52
N TRP A 98 1.52 -6.22 -1.65
CA TRP A 98 1.04 -5.96 -0.29
C TRP A 98 2.17 -5.84 0.74
N GLU A 99 3.43 -5.85 0.32
CA GLU A 99 4.57 -5.49 1.17
C GLU A 99 5.50 -4.52 0.43
N PRO A 100 6.24 -3.66 1.13
CA PRO A 100 7.24 -2.82 0.50
C PRO A 100 8.44 -3.66 0.06
N VAL A 101 8.94 -3.43 -1.16
CA VAL A 101 10.07 -4.16 -1.73
C VAL A 101 11.13 -3.20 -2.23
N LEU A 102 12.35 -3.28 -1.69
CA LEU A 102 13.52 -2.57 -2.22
C LEU A 102 14.35 -3.51 -3.09
N LEU A 103 14.23 -3.36 -4.41
CA LEU A 103 14.96 -4.14 -5.38
C LEU A 103 16.42 -3.68 -5.44
N PRO A 104 17.39 -4.63 -5.51
CA PRO A 104 18.78 -4.27 -5.74
C PRO A 104 18.95 -3.64 -7.12
N ALA A 105 19.98 -2.80 -7.27
CA ALA A 105 20.42 -2.34 -8.58
C ALA A 105 20.82 -3.53 -9.47
N ARG A 106 20.59 -3.40 -10.78
CA ARG A 106 21.05 -4.38 -11.77
C ARG A 106 22.56 -4.56 -11.66
N LYS A 107 23.03 -5.81 -11.61
CA LYS A 107 24.46 -6.14 -11.67
C LYS A 107 24.84 -6.54 -13.08
N GLU A 108 25.85 -5.88 -13.66
CA GLU A 108 26.24 -6.14 -15.05
C GLU A 108 27.06 -7.43 -15.21
N HIS A 109 27.77 -7.88 -14.16
CA HIS A 109 28.74 -8.99 -14.24
C HIS A 109 28.73 -9.88 -12.97
N ALA A 110 28.88 -11.20 -13.19
CA ALA A 110 29.27 -12.26 -12.23
C ALA A 110 28.23 -13.02 -11.38
N ILE A 111 26.97 -13.18 -11.81
CA ILE A 111 26.00 -14.06 -11.10
C ILE A 111 25.04 -14.74 -12.12
N PRO A 112 24.27 -15.83 -11.82
CA PRO A 112 23.29 -16.40 -12.77
C PRO A 112 22.31 -15.39 -13.37
N LEU A 113 21.73 -15.70 -14.54
CA LEU A 113 20.94 -14.76 -15.36
C LEU A 113 19.79 -14.07 -14.59
N ALA A 114 19.08 -14.80 -13.74
CA ALA A 114 18.01 -14.26 -12.89
C ALA A 114 18.55 -13.21 -11.90
N GLU A 115 19.72 -13.46 -11.30
CA GLU A 115 20.40 -12.52 -10.40
C GLU A 115 21.03 -11.33 -11.15
N ARG A 116 21.43 -11.51 -12.42
CA ARG A 116 21.87 -10.40 -13.30
C ARG A 116 20.74 -9.47 -13.70
N MET A 117 19.53 -10.01 -13.85
CA MET A 117 18.34 -9.25 -14.26
C MET A 117 17.64 -8.57 -13.08
N GLY A 118 18.08 -8.82 -11.83
CA GLY A 118 17.40 -8.28 -10.65
C GLY A 118 15.97 -8.79 -10.53
N MET A 119 15.76 -10.07 -10.91
CA MET A 119 14.45 -10.72 -10.85
C MET A 119 14.13 -11.09 -9.40
N VAL A 120 12.99 -10.62 -8.91
CA VAL A 120 12.52 -10.87 -7.55
C VAL A 120 11.06 -11.30 -7.61
N GLU A 121 10.74 -12.42 -6.98
CA GLU A 121 9.35 -12.77 -6.70
C GLU A 121 8.81 -11.87 -5.60
N VAL A 122 7.74 -11.16 -5.89
CA VAL A 122 7.06 -10.26 -4.95
C VAL A 122 5.67 -10.80 -4.62
N PRO A 123 5.24 -10.69 -3.36
CA PRO A 123 3.97 -11.23 -2.96
C PRO A 123 2.85 -10.27 -3.38
N ALA A 124 1.80 -10.85 -3.97
CA ALA A 124 0.71 -10.11 -4.57
C ALA A 124 -0.65 -10.60 -4.06
N ARG A 125 -1.66 -9.74 -4.11
CA ARG A 125 -3.05 -10.10 -3.87
C ARG A 125 -3.94 -9.54 -4.96
N CYS A 126 -5.02 -10.24 -5.27
CA CYS A 126 -5.98 -9.80 -6.26
C CYS A 126 -6.81 -8.64 -5.73
N VAL A 127 -6.90 -7.57 -6.52
CA VAL A 127 -7.82 -6.44 -6.27
C VAL A 127 -9.01 -6.44 -7.23
N GLU A 128 -9.22 -7.59 -7.87
CA GLU A 128 -10.27 -7.90 -8.83
C GLU A 128 -10.57 -9.40 -8.72
N ALA A 129 -11.84 -9.79 -8.77
CA ALA A 129 -12.24 -11.16 -8.45
C ALA A 129 -12.57 -12.02 -9.68
N GLN A 130 -13.02 -11.40 -10.79
CA GLN A 130 -13.73 -12.14 -11.85
C GLN A 130 -13.06 -12.11 -13.22
N ARG A 131 -12.04 -11.28 -13.43
CA ARG A 131 -11.25 -11.32 -14.66
C ARG A 131 -10.24 -12.47 -14.58
N TRP A 132 -10.11 -13.25 -15.66
CA TRP A 132 -9.17 -14.37 -15.78
C TRP A 132 -8.46 -14.41 -17.14
N HIS A 133 -8.56 -13.32 -17.90
CA HIS A 133 -7.92 -13.13 -19.19
C HIS A 133 -7.13 -11.82 -19.18
N GLY A 134 -6.10 -11.75 -20.02
CA GLY A 134 -5.25 -10.58 -20.19
C GLY A 134 -3.82 -10.94 -20.60
N GLY A 135 -2.96 -9.93 -20.68
CA GLY A 135 -1.55 -10.12 -20.99
C GLY A 135 -0.75 -10.67 -19.82
N THR A 136 0.58 -10.71 -19.97
CA THR A 136 1.51 -11.17 -18.93
C THR A 136 2.22 -10.03 -18.21
N ARG A 137 2.01 -8.78 -18.63
CA ARG A 137 2.69 -7.60 -18.08
C ARG A 137 1.72 -6.77 -17.25
N PHE A 138 2.28 -6.04 -16.30
CA PHE A 138 1.56 -5.08 -15.48
C PHE A 138 2.20 -3.68 -15.52
N LYS A 139 1.41 -2.69 -15.12
CA LYS A 139 1.83 -1.30 -14.86
C LYS A 139 1.29 -0.83 -13.53
N SER A 140 2.09 -0.11 -12.74
CA SER A 140 1.58 0.57 -11.55
C SER A 140 0.55 1.63 -11.94
N VAL A 141 -0.51 1.76 -11.14
CA VAL A 141 -1.62 2.68 -11.45
C VAL A 141 -2.11 3.49 -10.25
N ASN A 142 -2.18 2.90 -9.06
CA ASN A 142 -2.71 3.54 -7.86
C ASN A 142 -2.07 2.93 -6.60
N LYS A 143 -2.43 3.47 -5.43
CA LYS A 143 -2.25 2.81 -4.14
C LYS A 143 -3.59 2.44 -3.51
N LEU A 144 -3.61 1.39 -2.70
CA LEU A 144 -4.76 1.05 -1.87
C LEU A 144 -5.05 2.17 -0.88
N ASN A 145 -6.33 2.47 -0.67
CA ASN A 145 -6.74 3.34 0.44
C ASN A 145 -6.40 2.70 1.81
N PRO A 146 -6.45 3.48 2.91
CA PRO A 146 -6.03 3.01 4.22
C PRO A 146 -6.70 1.73 4.74
N GLN A 147 -8.00 1.55 4.54
CA GLN A 147 -8.70 0.37 5.04
C GLN A 147 -8.40 -0.88 4.22
N LEU A 148 -8.30 -0.72 2.89
CA LEU A 148 -7.91 -1.82 2.00
C LEU A 148 -6.45 -2.23 2.24
N SER A 149 -5.57 -1.27 2.54
CA SER A 149 -4.19 -1.52 2.94
C SER A 149 -4.10 -2.37 4.22
N VAL A 150 -4.89 -2.05 5.25
CA VAL A 150 -4.96 -2.88 6.47
C VAL A 150 -5.48 -4.30 6.15
N ALA A 151 -6.50 -4.41 5.28
CA ALA A 151 -7.05 -5.70 4.86
C ALA A 151 -6.05 -6.53 4.02
N SER A 152 -5.25 -5.88 3.17
CA SER A 152 -4.20 -6.51 2.34
C SER A 152 -3.02 -7.03 3.15
N MET A 153 -2.94 -6.75 4.45
CA MET A 153 -1.98 -7.39 5.35
C MET A 153 -2.55 -8.66 6.01
N THR A 154 -3.85 -8.92 5.88
CA THR A 154 -4.53 -10.03 6.58
C THR A 154 -4.68 -11.26 5.69
N SER A 155 -5.58 -11.24 4.72
CA SER A 155 -5.73 -12.32 3.73
C SER A 155 -6.31 -11.82 2.41
N GLN A 156 -6.33 -12.67 1.38
CA GLN A 156 -7.03 -12.38 0.11
C GLN A 156 -8.53 -12.14 0.34
N GLY A 157 -9.17 -12.99 1.15
CA GLY A 157 -10.59 -12.87 1.46
C GLY A 157 -10.92 -11.56 2.19
N ALA A 158 -10.09 -11.17 3.16
CA ALA A 158 -10.26 -9.89 3.86
C ALA A 158 -10.18 -8.69 2.91
N LEU A 159 -9.24 -8.71 1.95
CA LEU A 159 -9.10 -7.65 0.95
C LEU A 159 -10.33 -7.59 0.03
N TRP A 160 -10.83 -8.73 -0.45
CA TRP A 160 -12.05 -8.75 -1.27
C TRP A 160 -13.28 -8.26 -0.50
N SER A 161 -13.45 -8.66 0.76
CA SER A 161 -14.53 -8.14 1.60
C SER A 161 -14.43 -6.62 1.79
N ALA A 162 -13.22 -6.10 2.00
CA ALA A 162 -12.99 -4.67 2.14
C ALA A 162 -13.25 -3.90 0.83
N ILE A 163 -12.92 -4.46 -0.33
CA ILE A 163 -13.27 -3.88 -1.65
C ILE A 163 -14.78 -3.84 -1.84
N GLU A 164 -15.50 -4.91 -1.47
CA GLU A 164 -16.96 -4.94 -1.56
C GLU A 164 -17.60 -3.89 -0.65
N GLU A 165 -17.19 -3.81 0.62
CA GLU A 165 -17.67 -2.79 1.57
C GLU A 165 -17.37 -1.38 1.05
N PHE A 166 -16.17 -1.16 0.52
CA PHE A 166 -15.79 0.10 -0.10
C PHE A 166 -16.69 0.45 -1.27
N ASN A 167 -16.95 -0.48 -2.19
CA ASN A 167 -17.80 -0.28 -3.35
C ASN A 167 -19.23 0.14 -2.95
N VAL A 168 -19.78 -0.50 -1.91
CA VAL A 168 -21.09 -0.15 -1.32
C VAL A 168 -21.06 1.25 -0.74
N ASP A 169 -20.04 1.60 0.06
CA ASP A 169 -19.91 2.91 0.69
C ASP A 169 -19.81 4.06 -0.34
N VAL A 170 -19.11 3.84 -1.47
CA VAL A 170 -18.98 4.85 -2.53
C VAL A 170 -20.11 4.81 -3.56
N GLY A 171 -21.02 3.83 -3.47
CA GLY A 171 -22.21 3.74 -4.30
C GLY A 171 -21.93 3.52 -5.79
N VAL A 172 -20.83 2.85 -6.15
CA VAL A 172 -20.48 2.58 -7.55
C VAL A 172 -21.29 1.38 -8.06
N PRO A 173 -22.13 1.56 -9.11
CA PRO A 173 -22.97 0.49 -9.64
C PRO A 173 -22.14 -0.65 -10.23
N ARG A 174 -22.72 -1.86 -10.26
CA ARG A 174 -22.02 -3.06 -10.76
C ARG A 174 -21.67 -2.94 -12.24
N GLU A 175 -22.43 -2.18 -13.00
CA GLU A 175 -22.21 -1.94 -14.44
C GLU A 175 -20.91 -1.17 -14.70
N VAL A 176 -20.48 -0.36 -13.73
CA VAL A 176 -19.24 0.45 -13.81
C VAL A 176 -18.00 -0.40 -13.50
N ALA A 177 -18.12 -1.36 -12.59
CA ALA A 177 -17.04 -2.27 -12.19
C ALA A 177 -17.54 -3.73 -12.15
N PRO A 178 -17.87 -4.35 -13.29
CA PRO A 178 -18.56 -5.64 -13.36
C PRO A 178 -17.74 -6.77 -12.73
N THR A 179 -16.42 -6.68 -12.80
CA THR A 179 -15.48 -7.66 -12.22
C THR A 179 -15.10 -7.38 -10.77
N ARG A 180 -15.70 -6.34 -10.17
CA ARG A 180 -15.36 -5.79 -8.86
C ARG A 180 -13.90 -5.35 -8.78
N SER A 181 -13.35 -4.80 -9.86
CA SER A 181 -11.99 -4.25 -9.89
C SER A 181 -11.93 -2.97 -9.06
N TYR A 182 -11.08 -2.96 -8.03
CA TYR A 182 -10.79 -1.75 -7.25
C TYR A 182 -10.29 -0.60 -8.13
N ILE A 183 -9.49 -0.90 -9.17
CA ILE A 183 -8.96 0.12 -10.08
C ILE A 183 -10.08 0.76 -10.90
N GLN A 184 -11.08 -0.01 -11.35
CA GLN A 184 -12.26 0.54 -12.04
C GLN A 184 -13.11 1.42 -11.12
N ILE A 185 -13.33 0.97 -9.87
CA ILE A 185 -14.06 1.75 -8.85
C ILE A 185 -13.33 3.07 -8.59
N MET A 186 -12.01 3.04 -8.41
CA MET A 186 -11.20 4.25 -8.22
C MET A 186 -11.32 5.21 -9.40
N ARG A 187 -11.29 4.70 -10.64
CA ARG A 187 -11.42 5.51 -11.86
C ARG A 187 -12.77 6.23 -11.94
N SER A 188 -13.86 5.60 -11.49
CA SER A 188 -15.19 6.21 -11.56
C SER A 188 -15.38 7.38 -10.60
N ILE A 189 -14.66 7.39 -9.48
CA ILE A 189 -14.70 8.47 -8.47
C ILE A 189 -13.52 9.46 -8.58
N GLN A 190 -12.64 9.28 -9.56
CA GLN A 190 -11.39 10.01 -9.75
C GLN A 190 -11.56 11.53 -9.69
N GLY A 191 -12.59 12.07 -10.36
CA GLY A 191 -12.83 13.52 -10.39
C GLY A 191 -13.12 14.12 -9.01
N GLY A 192 -13.73 13.35 -8.10
CA GLY A 192 -13.94 13.76 -6.71
C GLY A 192 -12.63 13.74 -5.91
N ILE A 193 -11.78 12.74 -6.16
CA ILE A 193 -10.48 12.59 -5.52
C ILE A 193 -9.56 13.75 -5.92
N ASP A 194 -9.45 14.03 -7.22
CA ASP A 194 -8.55 15.05 -7.73
C ASP A 194 -8.93 16.46 -7.27
N ARG A 195 -10.23 16.76 -7.12
CA ARG A 195 -10.66 18.04 -6.55
C ARG A 195 -10.18 18.22 -5.11
N LEU A 196 -10.29 17.18 -4.29
CA LEU A 196 -9.84 17.20 -2.90
C LEU A 196 -8.32 17.31 -2.80
N VAL A 197 -7.57 16.53 -3.59
CA VAL A 197 -6.09 16.52 -3.56
C VAL A 197 -5.50 17.86 -3.97
N LYS A 198 -6.11 18.58 -4.94
CA LYS A 198 -5.65 19.90 -5.42
C LYS A 198 -5.60 20.98 -4.34
N ALA A 199 -6.29 20.80 -3.22
CA ALA A 199 -6.27 21.77 -2.13
C ALA A 199 -4.98 21.71 -1.30
N PHE A 200 -4.25 20.59 -1.33
CA PHE A 200 -3.04 20.39 -0.56
C PHE A 200 -1.80 20.69 -1.40
N ARG A 201 -0.88 21.46 -0.81
CA ARG A 201 0.38 21.85 -1.43
C ARG A 201 1.53 21.08 -0.81
N SER A 202 2.48 20.65 -1.63
CA SER A 202 3.74 20.13 -1.12
C SER A 202 4.57 21.25 -0.49
N VAL A 203 5.32 20.89 0.55
CA VAL A 203 6.32 21.76 1.18
C VAL A 203 7.72 21.37 0.70
N GLU A 204 8.69 22.26 0.90
CA GLU A 204 10.09 21.98 0.58
C GLU A 204 10.60 20.77 1.39
N ASP A 205 11.41 19.92 0.75
CA ASP A 205 11.97 18.69 1.32
C ASP A 205 10.97 17.74 1.99
N GLN A 206 9.69 17.81 1.57
CA GLN A 206 8.68 16.88 2.04
C GLN A 206 9.05 15.44 1.67
N CYS A 207 8.92 14.54 2.63
CA CYS A 207 9.17 13.10 2.48
C CYS A 207 7.96 12.23 2.83
N GLY A 208 6.88 12.83 3.35
CA GLY A 208 5.72 12.09 3.83
C GLY A 208 4.54 12.95 4.25
N VAL A 209 3.56 12.27 4.82
CA VAL A 209 2.31 12.87 5.29
C VAL A 209 1.67 12.05 6.41
N ALA A 210 1.00 12.72 7.35
CA ALA A 210 -0.09 12.16 8.14
C ALA A 210 -1.42 12.81 7.76
N VAL A 211 -2.48 12.01 7.74
CA VAL A 211 -3.82 12.44 7.34
C VAL A 211 -4.84 12.16 8.44
N PHE A 212 -5.65 13.17 8.72
CA PHE A 212 -6.84 13.09 9.55
C PHE A 212 -8.07 13.38 8.71
N ILE A 213 -9.18 12.70 8.99
CA ILE A 213 -10.48 12.95 8.36
C ILE A 213 -11.50 13.13 9.48
N LYS A 214 -12.18 14.29 9.50
CA LYS A 214 -13.17 14.68 10.51
C LYS A 214 -12.61 14.54 11.94
N GLY A 215 -11.41 15.05 12.17
CA GLY A 215 -10.72 14.97 13.47
C GLY A 215 -10.04 13.63 13.78
N GLU A 216 -10.36 12.55 13.06
CA GLU A 216 -9.83 11.22 13.35
C GLU A 216 -8.57 10.90 12.54
N PHE A 217 -7.55 10.34 13.19
CA PHE A 217 -6.34 9.85 12.50
C PHE A 217 -6.69 8.68 11.56
N VAL A 218 -6.27 8.80 10.31
CA VAL A 218 -6.56 7.80 9.26
C VAL A 218 -5.30 7.00 8.91
N GLY A 219 -4.17 7.68 8.78
CA GLY A 219 -2.89 7.04 8.55
C GLY A 219 -1.78 8.03 8.26
N ALA A 220 -0.57 7.50 8.16
CA ALA A 220 0.62 8.23 7.79
C ALA A 220 1.54 7.37 6.92
N GLU A 221 2.21 8.00 5.97
CA GLU A 221 3.20 7.37 5.10
C GLU A 221 4.37 8.31 4.85
N PHE A 222 5.60 7.79 4.91
CA PHE A 222 6.79 8.54 4.50
C PHE A 222 7.85 7.66 3.86
N TYR A 223 8.75 8.30 3.14
CA TYR A 223 9.83 7.70 2.38
C TYR A 223 11.18 8.19 2.89
N GLY A 224 12.21 7.33 2.80
CA GLY A 224 13.58 7.63 3.21
C GLY A 224 14.35 8.60 2.30
N ASN A 225 13.68 9.23 1.33
CA ASN A 225 14.20 10.35 0.55
C ASN A 225 13.05 11.18 -0.07
N THR A 226 13.35 12.44 -0.41
CA THR A 226 12.39 13.41 -0.96
C THR A 226 12.01 13.12 -2.41
N LYS A 227 12.92 12.58 -3.23
CA LYS A 227 12.66 12.23 -4.64
C LYS A 227 11.56 11.18 -4.78
N ALA A 228 11.59 10.17 -3.91
CA ALA A 228 10.59 9.12 -3.81
C ALA A 228 9.21 9.69 -3.43
N TRP A 229 9.18 10.64 -2.49
CA TRP A 229 7.97 11.36 -2.15
C TRP A 229 7.45 12.19 -3.33
N THR A 230 8.30 12.97 -4.01
CA THR A 230 7.89 13.75 -5.19
C THR A 230 7.23 12.85 -6.22
N ALA A 231 7.82 11.68 -6.49
CA ALA A 231 7.25 10.71 -7.42
C ALA A 231 5.91 10.15 -6.92
N MET A 232 5.78 9.76 -5.65
CA MET A 232 4.61 9.02 -5.15
C MET A 232 3.50 9.88 -4.52
N SER A 233 3.77 11.14 -4.18
CA SER A 233 2.88 12.01 -3.38
C SER A 233 1.46 12.10 -3.93
N GLY A 234 1.31 12.19 -5.25
CA GLY A 234 0.00 12.20 -5.90
C GLY A 234 -0.79 10.92 -5.63
N GLU A 235 -0.17 9.74 -5.72
CA GLU A 235 -0.83 8.46 -5.44
C GLU A 235 -1.13 8.27 -3.94
N VAL A 236 -0.21 8.71 -3.07
CA VAL A 236 -0.41 8.67 -1.62
C VAL A 236 -1.59 9.55 -1.20
N LEU A 237 -1.63 10.81 -1.66
CA LEU A 237 -2.72 11.73 -1.36
C LEU A 237 -4.04 11.24 -1.95
N ARG A 238 -4.05 10.68 -3.16
CA ARG A 238 -5.25 10.07 -3.75
C ARG A 238 -5.75 8.88 -2.94
N ALA A 239 -4.86 8.02 -2.45
CA ALA A 239 -5.23 6.88 -1.59
C ALA A 239 -5.88 7.34 -0.28
N PHE A 240 -5.36 8.39 0.37
CA PHE A 240 -5.97 8.97 1.56
C PHE A 240 -7.28 9.72 1.26
N ALA A 241 -7.34 10.53 0.20
CA ALA A 241 -8.54 11.24 -0.24
C ALA A 241 -9.71 10.29 -0.58
N THR A 242 -9.40 9.08 -1.05
CA THR A 242 -10.39 8.02 -1.27
C THR A 242 -11.16 7.66 0.01
N GLU A 243 -10.48 7.63 1.15
CA GLU A 243 -11.10 7.38 2.45
C GLU A 243 -11.99 8.54 2.90
N ALA A 244 -11.65 9.77 2.52
CA ALA A 244 -12.48 10.95 2.77
C ALA A 244 -13.78 10.88 1.96
N ILE A 245 -13.71 10.52 0.67
CA ILE A 245 -14.90 10.34 -0.17
C ILE A 245 -15.83 9.28 0.42
N ARG A 246 -15.28 8.14 0.83
CA ARG A 246 -16.01 7.04 1.47
C ARG A 246 -16.74 7.45 2.74
N THR A 247 -16.22 8.44 3.47
CA THR A 247 -16.72 8.85 4.78
C THR A 247 -17.51 10.16 4.75
N ARG A 248 -17.66 10.81 3.58
CA ARG A 248 -18.41 12.08 3.42
C ARG A 248 -19.82 12.02 4.02
N THR A 249 -20.54 10.92 3.83
CA THR A 249 -21.93 10.73 4.30
C THR A 249 -22.08 10.33 5.77
N LYS A 250 -20.98 10.01 6.47
CA LYS A 250 -21.01 9.56 7.88
C LYS A 250 -21.00 10.78 8.81
N ASN A 251 -21.81 10.77 9.88
CA ASN A 251 -21.91 11.88 10.84
C ASN A 251 -20.53 12.30 11.36
N VAL A 252 -20.34 13.61 11.46
CA VAL A 252 -19.13 14.23 12.01
C VAL A 252 -19.13 13.97 13.52
N LYS A 253 -18.02 13.43 14.07
CA LYS A 253 -17.78 13.56 15.51
C LYS A 253 -17.35 14.99 15.76
N GLU A 254 -17.85 15.60 16.83
CA GLU A 254 -17.47 16.95 17.26
C GLU A 254 -15.94 17.13 17.16
N GLU A 255 -15.54 18.28 16.63
CA GLU A 255 -14.14 18.64 16.44
C GLU A 255 -13.37 18.40 17.73
N THR A 256 -12.29 17.64 17.65
CA THR A 256 -11.45 17.38 18.81
C THR A 256 -10.67 18.65 19.07
N GLU A 257 -10.96 19.30 20.21
CA GLU A 257 -10.25 20.46 20.69
C GLU A 257 -8.76 20.08 20.90
N GLY A 258 -7.87 20.47 19.98
CA GLY A 258 -6.43 20.14 20.06
C GLY A 258 -5.67 20.27 18.74
N SER A 259 -4.34 20.43 18.82
CA SER A 259 -3.45 20.47 17.65
C SER A 259 -3.28 19.07 17.05
N TYR A 260 -3.64 18.87 15.77
CA TYR A 260 -3.45 17.59 15.06
C TYR A 260 -2.03 17.02 15.18
N ARG A 261 -1.02 17.89 15.24
CA ARG A 261 0.39 17.49 15.43
C ARG A 261 0.63 16.85 16.80
N GLU A 262 0.09 17.43 17.85
CA GLU A 262 0.19 16.90 19.20
C GLU A 262 -0.58 15.58 19.33
N THR A 263 -1.79 15.52 18.76
CA THR A 263 -2.58 14.29 18.68
C THR A 263 -1.80 13.17 17.99
N LEU A 264 -1.18 13.46 16.84
CA LEU A 264 -0.33 12.49 16.13
C LEU A 264 0.88 12.05 16.97
N LEU A 265 1.61 12.99 17.55
CA LEU A 265 2.80 12.70 18.34
C LEU A 265 2.46 11.82 19.56
N ASN A 266 1.39 12.17 20.27
CA ASN A 266 0.89 11.39 21.40
C ASN A 266 0.39 10.01 20.96
N LEU A 267 -0.30 9.91 19.83
CA LEU A 267 -0.74 8.64 19.27
C LEU A 267 0.44 7.71 18.97
N LEU A 268 1.49 8.21 18.30
CA LEU A 268 2.67 7.42 17.96
C LEU A 268 3.43 6.98 19.23
N LYS A 269 3.72 7.90 20.14
CA LYS A 269 4.47 7.61 21.37
C LYS A 269 3.76 6.62 22.29
N ASN A 270 2.44 6.68 22.36
CA ASN A 270 1.64 5.83 23.24
C ASN A 270 1.03 4.61 22.53
N ALA A 271 1.45 4.31 21.30
CA ALA A 271 0.81 3.30 20.47
C ALA A 271 0.87 1.88 21.05
N GLU A 272 1.80 1.54 21.96
CA GLU A 272 1.98 0.18 22.50
C GLU A 272 2.02 -0.89 21.40
N VAL A 273 2.96 -0.74 20.46
CA VAL A 273 3.04 -1.59 19.26
C VAL A 273 3.68 -2.95 19.53
N ASN A 274 3.03 -4.01 19.03
CA ASN A 274 3.64 -5.32 18.84
C ASN A 274 4.31 -5.35 17.48
N ILE A 275 5.64 -5.50 17.46
CA ILE A 275 6.46 -5.45 16.24
C ILE A 275 6.99 -6.86 15.94
N SER A 276 6.78 -7.33 14.71
CA SER A 276 7.47 -8.49 14.14
C SER A 276 8.37 -8.03 13.00
N VAL A 277 9.55 -8.64 12.89
CA VAL A 277 10.51 -8.30 11.82
C VAL A 277 10.97 -9.56 11.12
N ARG A 278 11.05 -9.48 9.80
CA ARG A 278 11.59 -10.53 8.93
C ARG A 278 12.47 -9.91 7.85
N ARG A 279 13.28 -10.75 7.21
CA ARG A 279 13.96 -10.36 5.98
C ARG A 279 12.91 -10.04 4.90
N GLY A 280 13.09 -8.95 4.17
CA GLY A 280 12.28 -8.66 2.99
C GLY A 280 12.59 -9.64 1.85
N VAL A 281 11.70 -9.73 0.85
CA VAL A 281 11.92 -10.60 -0.33
C VAL A 281 13.13 -10.18 -1.17
N ALA A 282 13.61 -8.95 -1.01
CA ALA A 282 14.81 -8.42 -1.66
C ALA A 282 15.79 -7.82 -0.64
N LEU A 283 16.09 -6.52 -0.74
CA LEU A 283 16.95 -5.82 0.22
C LEU A 283 16.17 -5.40 1.46
N GLY A 284 16.86 -5.47 2.62
CA GLY A 284 16.36 -4.92 3.87
C GLY A 284 15.52 -5.88 4.72
N GLU A 285 14.96 -5.33 5.78
CA GLU A 285 14.09 -6.01 6.73
C GLU A 285 12.70 -5.35 6.71
N VAL A 286 11.66 -6.18 6.64
CA VAL A 286 10.26 -5.75 6.72
C VAL A 286 9.81 -5.91 8.16
N ALA A 287 9.36 -4.81 8.75
CA ALA A 287 8.78 -4.75 10.08
C ALA A 287 7.27 -4.54 9.97
N GLU A 288 6.49 -5.47 10.51
CA GLU A 288 5.04 -5.34 10.64
C GLU A 288 4.71 -5.01 12.09
N PHE A 289 3.76 -4.09 12.31
CA PHE A 289 3.41 -3.68 13.66
C PHE A 289 1.92 -3.44 13.84
N THR A 290 1.43 -3.78 15.04
CA THR A 290 0.02 -3.66 15.41
C THR A 290 -0.14 -3.08 16.81
N SER A 291 -1.10 -2.18 16.97
CA SER A 291 -1.59 -1.71 18.28
C SER A 291 -3.03 -2.13 18.44
N LYS A 292 -3.34 -2.94 19.47
CA LYS A 292 -4.72 -3.29 19.81
C LYS A 292 -5.45 -2.13 20.47
N LYS A 293 -4.77 -1.44 21.39
CA LYS A 293 -5.30 -0.31 22.17
C LYS A 293 -5.74 0.85 21.27
N HIS A 294 -4.89 1.24 20.34
CA HIS A 294 -5.14 2.35 19.41
C HIS A 294 -5.66 1.89 18.04
N ARG A 295 -5.86 0.58 17.86
CA ARG A 295 -6.33 -0.03 16.61
C ARG A 295 -5.49 0.42 15.42
N LEU A 296 -4.17 0.34 15.54
CA LEU A 296 -3.24 0.70 14.48
C LEU A 296 -2.69 -0.56 13.83
N ARG A 297 -2.44 -0.49 12.53
CA ARG A 297 -1.66 -1.49 11.81
C ARG A 297 -0.75 -0.78 10.82
N GLY A 298 0.48 -1.26 10.71
CA GLY A 298 1.43 -0.68 9.79
C GLY A 298 2.57 -1.63 9.45
N ILE A 299 3.34 -1.19 8.47
CA ILE A 299 4.44 -1.92 7.88
C ILE A 299 5.52 -0.91 7.50
N ALA A 300 6.78 -1.30 7.68
CA ALA A 300 7.91 -0.51 7.29
C ALA A 300 8.99 -1.39 6.66
N LEU A 301 9.73 -0.80 5.73
CA LEU A 301 10.95 -1.38 5.18
C LEU A 301 12.16 -0.63 5.72
N THR A 302 13.12 -1.36 6.26
CA THR A 302 14.38 -0.80 6.76
C THR A 302 15.57 -1.36 5.99
N HIS A 303 16.56 -0.53 5.72
CA HIS A 303 17.79 -0.92 5.04
C HIS A 303 18.93 0.01 5.46
N GLU A 304 20.14 -0.52 5.63
CA GLU A 304 21.33 0.26 5.98
C GLU A 304 21.14 1.16 7.22
N GLY A 305 20.44 0.65 8.24
CA GLY A 305 20.22 1.40 9.49
C GLY A 305 19.13 2.48 9.42
N LYS A 306 18.43 2.61 8.30
CA LYS A 306 17.45 3.68 8.05
C LYS A 306 16.09 3.12 7.60
N ILE A 307 15.05 3.93 7.72
CA ILE A 307 13.70 3.63 7.21
C ILE A 307 13.65 4.00 5.73
N VAL A 308 13.39 3.02 4.86
CA VAL A 308 13.21 3.20 3.42
C VAL A 308 11.79 3.65 3.11
N GLN A 309 10.81 3.02 3.75
CA GLN A 309 9.39 3.38 3.68
C GLN A 309 8.73 3.01 5.00
N PHE A 310 7.84 3.86 5.49
CA PHE A 310 7.00 3.59 6.65
C PHE A 310 5.56 3.89 6.28
N TYR A 311 4.67 2.99 6.68
CA TYR A 311 3.24 3.13 6.50
C TYR A 311 2.52 2.70 7.77
N ILE A 312 1.55 3.49 8.22
CA ILE A 312 0.65 3.15 9.33
C ILE A 312 -0.75 3.65 9.03
N ALA A 313 -1.77 2.89 9.43
CA ALA A 313 -3.16 3.30 9.32
C ALA A 313 -3.96 2.88 10.54
N ALA A 314 -5.04 3.62 10.80
CA ALA A 314 -6.07 3.21 11.73
C ALA A 314 -6.88 2.06 11.13
N ALA A 315 -6.87 0.91 11.81
CA ALA A 315 -7.66 -0.26 11.49
C ALA A 315 -9.10 -0.08 11.96
N LYS A 316 -10.07 -0.20 11.05
CA LYS A 316 -11.45 -0.45 11.45
C LYS A 316 -11.54 -1.82 12.15
N GLY A 317 -12.32 -1.90 13.22
CA GLY A 317 -12.52 -3.16 13.96
C GLY A 317 -13.07 -4.21 13.00
N GLU A 318 -12.80 -5.49 13.26
CA GLU A 318 -13.30 -6.57 12.39
C GLU A 318 -14.79 -6.37 12.09
N PRO A 319 -15.23 -6.54 10.83
CA PRO A 319 -16.64 -6.49 10.50
C PRO A 319 -17.39 -7.43 11.45
N LYS A 320 -18.46 -6.93 12.08
CA LYS A 320 -19.26 -7.75 13.01
C LYS A 320 -19.58 -9.08 12.33
N ARG A 321 -19.22 -10.20 12.98
CA ARG A 321 -19.53 -11.59 12.58
C ARG A 321 -20.96 -11.83 12.06
N ARG A 322 -21.91 -10.91 12.33
CA ARG A 322 -23.28 -10.92 11.80
C ARG A 322 -23.32 -10.87 10.26
N PHE A 323 -22.46 -10.07 9.62
CA PHE A 323 -22.37 -9.99 8.16
C PHE A 323 -21.92 -11.33 7.55
N PHE A 324 -20.92 -11.98 8.18
CA PHE A 324 -20.46 -13.33 7.80
C PHE A 324 -21.54 -14.39 7.98
N ARG A 325 -22.37 -14.28 9.03
CA ARG A 325 -23.44 -15.24 9.32
C ARG A 325 -24.62 -15.10 8.35
N GLU A 326 -24.90 -13.90 7.83
CA GLU A 326 -25.95 -13.67 6.84
C GLU A 326 -25.54 -14.10 5.42
N ILE A 327 -24.25 -13.94 5.07
CA ILE A 327 -23.67 -14.51 3.84
C ILE A 327 -23.58 -16.05 3.92
N GLN A 328 -23.11 -16.62 5.03
CA GLN A 328 -23.04 -18.08 5.20
C GLN A 328 -24.41 -18.77 5.33
N ARG A 329 -25.46 -18.04 5.76
CA ARG A 329 -26.83 -18.57 5.85
C ARG A 329 -27.65 -18.43 4.57
N GLY A 330 -27.04 -17.94 3.48
CA GLY A 330 -27.72 -17.83 2.18
C GLY A 330 -28.86 -16.80 2.13
N ILE A 331 -28.91 -15.86 3.09
CA ILE A 331 -29.90 -14.76 3.10
C ILE A 331 -29.53 -13.71 2.03
N LEU A 332 -28.24 -13.59 1.71
CA LEU A 332 -27.73 -12.98 0.49
C LEU A 332 -27.13 -14.08 -0.39
N GLN A 333 -27.73 -14.36 -1.54
CA GLN A 333 -27.22 -15.37 -2.47
C GLN A 333 -26.00 -14.86 -3.24
N LEU A 334 -24.88 -15.58 -3.15
CA LEU A 334 -23.81 -15.57 -4.15
C LEU A 334 -24.20 -16.56 -5.27
N PRO A 335 -24.02 -16.24 -6.56
CA PRO A 335 -24.20 -17.22 -7.62
C PRO A 335 -23.14 -18.34 -7.46
N ALA A 336 -23.60 -19.58 -7.54
CA ALA A 336 -22.78 -20.77 -7.39
C ALA A 336 -21.62 -20.78 -8.39
N THR A 337 -20.39 -20.92 -7.90
CA THR A 337 -19.21 -21.19 -8.73
C THR A 337 -19.11 -22.69 -8.95
N THR A 338 -19.68 -23.19 -10.06
CA THR A 338 -19.32 -24.51 -10.60
C THR A 338 -18.38 -24.31 -11.78
N SER A 339 -17.08 -24.44 -11.53
CA SER A 339 -16.11 -25.01 -12.48
C SER A 339 -14.76 -25.09 -11.78
N GLU A 340 -14.35 -26.31 -11.45
CA GLU A 340 -12.93 -26.60 -11.30
C GLU A 340 -12.21 -26.24 -12.62
N PRO A 341 -10.96 -25.74 -12.55
CA PRO A 341 -10.18 -25.48 -13.75
C PRO A 341 -9.93 -26.81 -14.50
N PRO A 342 -9.99 -26.84 -15.84
CA PRO A 342 -9.61 -28.03 -16.58
C PRO A 342 -8.11 -28.31 -16.37
N PRO A 343 -7.68 -29.58 -16.36
CA PRO A 343 -6.29 -29.94 -16.21
C PRO A 343 -5.46 -29.38 -17.38
N ILE A 344 -4.30 -28.82 -17.03
CA ILE A 344 -3.33 -28.26 -17.98
C ILE A 344 -2.67 -29.43 -18.74
N ASN A 345 -2.84 -29.49 -20.06
CA ASN A 345 -2.09 -30.37 -20.93
C ASN A 345 -0.71 -29.74 -21.22
N ILE A 346 0.36 -30.48 -20.92
CA ILE A 346 1.76 -30.01 -20.91
C ILE A 346 2.47 -30.27 -22.26
N ASP A 347 1.76 -30.74 -23.29
CA ASP A 347 2.41 -31.21 -24.52
C ASP A 347 2.72 -30.13 -25.59
N ASN A 348 2.37 -28.85 -25.38
CA ASN A 348 2.58 -27.80 -26.38
C ASN A 348 3.48 -26.64 -25.92
N ILE A 349 4.66 -26.97 -25.37
CA ILE A 349 5.78 -26.03 -25.30
C ILE A 349 6.89 -26.54 -26.21
N THR A 350 6.72 -26.31 -27.51
CA THR A 350 7.84 -26.22 -28.46
C THR A 350 7.61 -24.98 -29.32
N ASP A 351 8.72 -24.32 -29.66
CA ASP A 351 8.87 -23.16 -30.56
C ASP A 351 8.70 -21.76 -29.95
N ILE A 352 9.82 -21.27 -29.39
CA ILE A 352 10.24 -19.88 -29.54
C ILE A 352 11.74 -19.88 -29.91
N THR A 353 12.02 -19.72 -31.20
CA THR A 353 13.22 -19.03 -31.69
C THR A 353 12.95 -17.54 -31.77
#